data_AF-A0A604B8Z2-F1
#
_entry.id   AF-A0A604B8Z2-F1
#
_cell.length_a   1.000
_cell.length_b   1.000
_cell.length_c   1.000
_cell.angle_alpha   90.00
_cell.angle_beta   90.00
_cell.angle_gamma   90.00
#
_symmetry.space_group_name_H-M   'P 1'
#
loop_
_entity.id
_entity.type
_entity.pdbx_description
1 polymer ?
#
loop_
_entity_poly.entity_id
_entity_poly.type
_entity_poly.pdbx_seq_one_letter_code
_entity_poly.pdbx_strand_id
1 'polypeptide(L)' 'MAEKNKKTITGQVLNSIKINKLKCINGLNEIIFKPHALTAILGPNGSGKSTILHAIASIYMPEEGFPGEDHRLMHFFPR' A
#
# COMPACT_ATOMS: atom_id res chain seq x y z
N MET A 1 32.68 -8.02 -0.06
CA MET A 1 31.48 -8.19 0.79
C MET A 1 30.29 -7.78 -0.05
N ALA A 2 29.55 -8.73 -0.60
CA ALA A 2 28.50 -8.50 -1.58
C ALA A 2 27.14 -8.65 -0.90
N GLU A 3 26.44 -7.53 -0.68
CA GLU A 3 25.07 -7.55 -0.23
C GLU A 3 24.19 -7.88 -1.45
N LYS A 4 23.64 -9.10 -1.45
CA LYS A 4 22.80 -9.62 -2.53
C LYS A 4 21.60 -8.69 -2.70
N ASN A 5 21.57 -7.96 -3.81
CA ASN A 5 20.40 -7.29 -4.36
C ASN A 5 19.24 -8.29 -4.39
N LYS A 6 18.38 -8.22 -3.37
CA LYS A 6 17.12 -8.95 -3.33
C LYS A 6 16.21 -8.21 -4.30
N LYS A 7 16.33 -8.52 -5.60
CA LYS A 7 15.49 -7.96 -6.66
C LYS A 7 14.03 -8.26 -6.29
N THR A 8 13.35 -7.26 -5.72
CA THR A 8 11.89 -7.21 -5.76
C THR A 8 11.53 -7.11 -7.24
N ILE A 9 10.52 -7.87 -7.65
CA ILE A 9 10.13 -8.05 -9.07
C ILE A 9 9.88 -6.71 -9.77
N THR A 10 9.55 -5.65 -9.04
CA THR A 10 9.32 -4.30 -9.60
C THR A 10 10.22 -3.19 -9.05
N GLY A 11 11.14 -3.46 -8.11
CA GLY A 11 11.96 -2.42 -7.46
C GLY A 11 11.20 -1.34 -6.66
N GLN A 12 9.86 -1.38 -6.62
CA GLN A 12 9.02 -0.36 -6.01
C GLN A 12 9.05 -0.46 -4.47
N VAL A 13 9.20 0.70 -3.80
CA VAL A 13 9.26 0.81 -2.34
C VAL A 13 8.32 1.92 -1.87
N LEU A 14 7.50 1.62 -0.86
CA LEU A 14 6.63 2.59 -0.21
C LEU A 14 7.29 3.14 1.07
N ASN A 15 7.75 4.38 1.01
CA ASN A 15 8.37 5.06 2.18
C ASN A 15 7.36 5.80 3.05
N SER A 16 6.35 6.42 2.43
CA SER A 16 5.26 7.07 3.17
C SER A 16 3.96 7.09 2.37
N ILE A 17 2.85 7.28 3.07
CA ILE A 17 1.51 7.42 2.48
C ILE A 17 0.72 8.51 3.19
N LYS A 18 -0.01 9.33 2.43
CA LYS A 18 -0.99 10.30 2.92
C LYS A 18 -2.32 10.06 2.23
N ILE A 19 -3.42 10.09 2.97
CA ILE A 19 -4.75 9.84 2.42
C ILE A 19 -5.69 10.97 2.81
N ASN A 20 -6.10 11.80 1.84
CA ASN A 20 -7.01 12.90 2.13
C ASN A 20 -8.42 12.41 2.44
N LYS A 21 -8.98 11.51 1.62
CA LYS A 21 -10.34 11.00 1.77
C LYS A 21 -10.47 9.62 1.13
N LEU A 22 -10.95 8.64 1.88
CA LEU A 22 -11.40 7.34 1.39
C LEU A 22 -12.59 6.84 2.22
N LYS A 23 -13.15 5.67 1.88
CA LYS A 23 -14.21 5.03 2.66
C LYS A 23 -13.78 4.86 4.12
N CYS A 24 -14.49 5.52 5.03
CA CYS A 24 -14.22 5.55 6.47
C CYS A 24 -12.92 6.26 6.90
N ILE A 25 -12.24 6.98 6.01
CA ILE A 25 -11.01 7.73 6.30
C ILE A 25 -11.20 9.19 5.91
N ASN A 26 -11.05 10.08 6.88
CA ASN A 26 -11.16 11.52 6.72
C ASN A 26 -9.86 12.20 7.15
N GLY A 27 -8.91 12.35 6.22
CA GLY A 27 -7.62 12.98 6.49
C GLY A 27 -6.69 12.10 7.33
N LEU A 28 -6.12 11.08 6.70
CA LEU A 28 -4.97 10.36 7.25
C LEU A 28 -3.71 11.18 6.99
N ASN A 29 -3.12 11.69 8.07
CA ASN A 29 -1.81 12.32 8.04
C ASN A 29 -0.75 11.33 7.54
N GLU A 30 0.43 11.86 7.19
CA GLU A 30 1.51 11.05 6.64
C GLU A 30 1.91 9.92 7.59
N ILE A 31 1.88 8.68 7.08
CA ILE A 31 2.43 7.50 7.74
C ILE A 31 3.78 7.21 7.07
N ILE A 32 4.83 7.08 7.88
CA ILE A 32 6.19 6.77 7.41
C ILE A 32 6.50 5.30 7.72
N PHE A 33 6.92 4.56 6.71
CA PHE A 33 7.33 3.16 6.82
C PHE A 33 8.84 3.06 6.94
N LYS A 34 9.31 2.45 8.03
CA LYS A 34 10.74 2.17 8.21
C LYS A 34 11.10 0.83 7.54
N PRO A 35 12.24 0.73 6.86
CA PRO A 35 12.73 -0.55 6.37
C PRO A 35 12.80 -1.59 7.48
N HIS A 36 12.39 -2.82 7.17
CA HIS A 36 12.42 -3.98 8.08
C HIS A 36 11.56 -3.84 9.35
N ALA A 37 10.65 -2.88 9.42
CA ALA A 37 9.71 -2.74 10.54
C ALA A 37 8.43 -3.54 10.32
N LEU A 38 7.93 -4.18 11.38
CA LEU A 38 6.57 -4.72 11.41
C LEU A 38 5.60 -3.60 11.79
N THR A 39 4.70 -3.24 10.87
CA THR A 39 3.69 -2.20 11.10
C THR A 39 2.32 -2.85 11.30
N ALA A 40 1.65 -2.55 12.40
CA ALA A 40 0.29 -3.01 12.70
C ALA A 40 -0.71 -1.85 12.59
N ILE A 41 -1.85 -2.09 11.93
CA ILE A 41 -2.97 -1.14 11.85
C ILE A 41 -4.08 -1.62 12.79
N LEU A 42 -4.33 -0.87 13.85
CA LEU A 42 -5.28 -1.23 14.91
C LEU A 42 -6.46 -0.24 14.95
N GLY A 43 -7.60 -0.71 15.45
CA GLY A 43 -8.78 0.12 15.65
C GLY A 43 -10.10 -0.65 15.56
N PRO A 44 -11.23 -0.03 15.92
CA PRO A 44 -12.55 -0.65 15.91
C PRO A 44 -13.01 -1.12 14.52
N ASN A 45 -14.02 -1.99 14.47
CA ASN A 45 -14.65 -2.37 13.21
C ASN A 45 -15.21 -1.15 12.49
N GLY A 46 -15.00 -1.08 11.16
CA GLY A 46 -15.43 0.05 10.36
C GLY A 46 -14.50 1.28 10.38
N SER A 47 -13.42 1.30 11.17
CA SER A 47 -12.50 2.45 11.26
C SER A 47 -11.63 2.70 10.02
N GLY A 48 -11.78 1.91 8.95
CA GLY A 48 -11.02 2.07 7.70
C GLY A 48 -9.70 1.30 7.60
N LYS A 49 -9.41 0.36 8.50
CA LYS A 49 -8.17 -0.46 8.45
C LYS A 49 -7.97 -1.16 7.10
N SER A 50 -8.97 -1.91 6.65
CA SER A 50 -8.93 -2.59 5.35
C SER A 50 -8.90 -1.59 4.19
N THR A 51 -9.51 -0.40 4.35
CA THR A 51 -9.41 0.68 3.37
C THR A 51 -7.96 1.16 3.22
N ILE A 52 -7.20 1.30 4.31
CA ILE A 52 -5.76 1.64 4.26
C ILE A 52 -4.99 0.53 3.54
N LEU A 53 -5.27 -0.73 3.86
CA LEU A 53 -4.60 -1.86 3.20
C LEU A 53 -4.90 -1.92 1.70
N HIS A 54 -6.13 -1.69 1.27
CA HIS A 54 -6.50 -1.61 -0.15
C HIS A 54 -5.81 -0.43 -0.85
N ALA A 55 -5.69 0.72 -0.18
CA ALA A 55 -4.95 1.86 -0.70
C ALA A 55 -3.48 1.50 -0.95
N ILE A 56 -2.82 0.86 0.02
CA ILE A 56 -1.43 0.39 -0.10
C ILE A 56 -1.28 -0.62 -1.24
N ALA A 57 -2.19 -1.60 -1.33
CA ALA A 57 -2.17 -2.59 -2.42
C ALA A 57 -2.30 -1.94 -3.80
N SER A 58 -3.11 -0.88 -3.91
CA SER A 58 -3.34 -0.16 -5.18
C SER A 58 -2.22 0.76 -5.65
N ILE A 59 -1.18 0.97 -4.83
CA ILE A 59 0.01 1.76 -5.22
C ILE A 59 0.90 0.94 -6.16
N TYR A 60 0.86 -0.39 -6.05
CA TYR A 60 1.62 -1.28 -6.92
C TYR A 60 1.18 -1.12 -8.37
N MET A 61 2.13 -0.93 -9.27
CA MET A 61 1.92 -0.97 -10.71
C MET A 61 2.78 -2.07 -11.34
N PRO A 62 2.24 -2.93 -12.20
CA PRO A 62 3.05 -3.89 -12.96
C PRO A 62 4.02 -3.15 -13.90
N GLU A 63 5.23 -3.69 -14.10
CA GLU A 63 6.20 -3.16 -15.05
C GLU A 63 5.79 -3.44 -16.50
N GLU A 64 6.12 -2.54 -17.42
CA GLU A 64 5.89 -2.77 -18.85
C GLU A 64 6.56 -4.07 -19.32
N GLY A 65 5.80 -4.93 -20.00
CA GLY A 65 6.28 -6.22 -20.48
C GLY A 65 6.30 -7.34 -19.43
N PHE A 66 5.98 -7.06 -18.15
CA PHE A 66 5.83 -8.06 -17.11
C PHE A 66 4.36 -8.15 -16.66
N PRO A 67 3.61 -9.19 -17.08
CA PRO A 67 2.23 -9.36 -16.63
C PRO A 67 2.20 -9.56 -15.11
N GLY A 68 1.45 -8.71 -14.41
CA GLY A 68 1.20 -8.77 -12.98
C GLY A 68 -0.20 -8.26 -12.65
N GLU A 69 -0.66 -8.50 -11.42
CA GLU A 69 -1.98 -8.03 -10.98
C GLU A 69 -1.98 -6.50 -10.81
N ASP A 70 -2.89 -5.83 -11.51
CA ASP A 70 -3.17 -4.40 -11.34
C ASP A 70 -4.31 -4.21 -10.34
N HIS A 71 -3.96 -4.02 -9.08
CA HIS A 71 -4.88 -3.89 -7.96
C HIS A 71 -5.52 -2.49 -7.88
N ARG A 72 -6.25 -2.07 -8.91
CA ARG A 72 -6.84 -0.73 -8.93
C ARG A 72 -7.77 -0.53 -7.74
N LEU A 73 -7.67 0.63 -7.10
CA LEU A 73 -8.42 0.94 -5.88
C LEU A 73 -9.93 0.70 -6.05
N MET A 74 -10.47 1.01 -7.23
CA MET A 74 -11.89 0.81 -7.55
C MET A 74 -12.35 -0.65 -7.45
N HIS A 75 -11.47 -1.62 -7.67
CA HIS A 75 -11.80 -3.05 -7.61
C HIS A 75 -12.17 -3.51 -6.20
N PHE A 76 -11.65 -2.83 -5.18
CA PHE A 76 -11.97 -3.12 -3.77
C PHE A 76 -13.26 -2.44 -3.29
N PHE A 77 -13.85 -1.55 -4.10
CA PHE A 77 -15.09 -0.85 -3.79
C PHE A 77 -16.05 -0.93 -4.99
N PRO A 78 -16.49 -2.14 -5.37
CA PRO A 78 -17.48 -2.30 -6.43
C PRO A 78 -18.76 -1.56 -6.03
N ARG A 79 -19.37 -0.90 -7.01
CA ARG A 79 -20.63 -0.16 -6.84
C ARG A 79 -21.80 -1.12 -6.64
#